data_AF-A0A067RLT2-F1
#
_entry.id   AF-A0A067RLT2-F1
#
_cell.length_a   1.000
_cell.length_b   1.000
_cell.length_c   1.000
_cell.angle_alpha   90.00
_cell.angle_beta   90.00
_cell.angle_gamma   90.00
#
_symmetry.space_group_name_H-M   'P 1'
#
loop_
_entity.id
_entity.type
_entity.pdbx_description
1 polymer ?
#
loop_
_entity_poly.entity_id
_entity_poly.type
_entity_poly.pdbx_seq_one_letter_code
_entity_poly.pdbx_strand_id
1 'polypeptide(L)' 'MEQHINIKFCEKLGKRSSETPQILIEAYSADAMKKSNVFEWHKRFRESLEDMDDIFFIPRALFL' A
#
# COMPACT_ATOMS: atom_id res chain seq x y z
N MET A 1 8.44 -3.50 -0.99
CA MET A 1 7.62 -4.50 -1.71
C MET A 1 6.53 -5.04 -0.78
N GLU A 2 6.90 -5.70 0.32
CA GLU A 2 5.95 -6.26 1.30
C GLU A 2 4.95 -5.24 1.85
N GLN A 3 5.42 -4.06 2.29
CA GLN A 3 4.52 -3.02 2.81
C GLN A 3 3.51 -2.51 1.77
N HIS A 4 3.83 -2.51 0.48
CA HIS A 4 2.86 -2.14 -0.57
C HIS A 4 1.75 -3.19 -0.70
N ILE A 5 2.10 -4.48 -0.60
CA ILE A 5 1.14 -5.59 -0.59
C ILE A 5 0.22 -5.44 0.63
N ASN A 6 0.78 -5.11 1.79
CA ASN A 6 -0.01 -4.91 3.01
C ASN A 6 -0.90 -3.67 2.96
N ILE A 7 -0.48 -2.60 2.28
CA ILE A 7 -1.36 -1.44 2.01
C ILE A 7 -2.53 -1.86 1.09
N LYS A 8 -2.27 -2.63 0.02
CA LYS A 8 -3.32 -3.18 -0.86
C LYS A 8 -4.27 -4.09 -0.09
N PHE A 9 -3.74 -4.92 0.79
CA PHE A 9 -4.53 -5.77 1.67
C PHE A 9 -5.44 -4.94 2.60
N CYS A 10 -4.91 -3.88 3.22
CA CYS A 10 -5.71 -2.96 4.02
C CYS A 10 -6.83 -2.30 3.21
N GLU A 11 -6.55 -1.91 1.96
CA GLU A 11 -7.56 -1.36 1.04
C GLU A 11 -8.67 -2.39 0.73
N LYS A 12 -8.31 -3.64 0.37
CA LYS A 12 -9.28 -4.74 0.17
C LYS A 12 -10.10 -5.05 1.42
N LEU A 13 -9.55 -4.84 2.62
CA LEU A 13 -10.27 -4.95 3.90
C LEU A 13 -11.17 -3.75 4.20
N GLY A 14 -11.24 -2.75 3.32
CA GLY A 14 -12.02 -1.52 3.52
C GLY A 14 -11.43 -0.58 4.58
N LYS A 15 -10.17 -0.77 4.98
CA LYS A 15 -9.50 0.14 5.90
C LYS A 15 -9.29 1.50 5.24
N ARG A 16 -9.54 2.56 5.99
CA ARG A 16 -9.30 3.91 5.52
C ARG A 16 -7.80 4.15 5.38
N SER A 17 -7.45 5.00 4.43
CA SER A 17 -6.08 5.46 4.24
C SER A 17 -5.51 6.18 5.47
N SER A 18 -6.37 6.72 6.35
CA SER A 18 -5.97 7.31 7.63
C SER A 18 -5.60 6.28 8.71
N GLU A 19 -6.12 5.06 8.63
CA GLU A 19 -5.87 3.97 9.59
C GLU A 19 -4.62 3.16 9.22
N THR A 20 -4.37 2.99 7.92
CA THR A 20 -3.26 2.16 7.41
C THR A 20 -1.86 2.58 7.91
N PRO A 21 -1.54 3.89 8.06
CA PRO A 21 -0.25 4.30 8.61
C PRO A 21 0.00 3.77 10.02
N GLN A 22 -1.03 3.72 10.87
CA GLN A 22 -0.90 3.20 12.23
C GLN A 22 -0.67 1.69 12.23
N ILE A 23 -1.38 0.96 11.36
CA ILE A 23 -1.20 -0.48 11.15
C ILE A 23 0.24 -0.79 10.70
N LEU A 24 0.79 0.02 9.80
CA LEU A 24 2.19 -0.17 9.36
C LEU A 24 3.20 0.17 10.45
N ILE A 25 2.96 1.20 11.27
CA ILE A 25 3.83 1.51 12.41
C ILE A 25 3.81 0.36 13.42
N GLU A 26 2.67 -0.26 13.67
CA GLU A 26 2.57 -1.41 14.58
C GLU A 26 3.31 -2.64 14.04
N ALA A 27 3.22 -2.91 12.73
CA ALA A 27 3.87 -4.07 12.12
C ALA A 27 5.38 -3.89 11.87
N TYR A 28 5.83 -2.68 11.51
CA TYR A 28 7.20 -2.42 11.04
C TYR A 28 7.99 -1.44 11.91
N SER A 29 7.35 -0.83 12.91
CA SER A 29 8.00 0.12 13.83
C SER A 29 8.76 1.24 13.07
N ALA A 30 10.08 1.34 13.26
CA ALA A 30 10.91 2.36 12.62
C ALA A 30 11.04 2.18 11.10
N ASP A 31 10.83 0.96 10.59
CA ASP A 31 10.91 0.63 9.16
C ASP A 31 9.58 0.90 8.44
N ALA A 32 8.56 1.39 9.14
CA ALA A 32 7.28 1.69 8.55
C ALA A 32 7.38 2.77 7.46
N MET A 33 6.65 2.56 6.38
CA MET A 33 6.53 3.50 5.29
C MET A 33 6.01 4.85 5.78
N LYS A 34 6.60 5.94 5.28
CA LYS A 34 6.14 7.29 5.57
C LYS A 34 4.67 7.47 5.21
N LYS A 35 3.94 8.16 6.09
CA LYS A 35 2.50 8.43 5.95
C LYS A 35 2.11 8.99 4.57
N SER A 36 2.92 9.88 3.99
CA SER A 36 2.71 10.44 2.64
C SER A 36 2.63 9.35 1.57
N ASN A 37 3.54 8.38 1.61
CA ASN A 37 3.62 7.31 0.62
C ASN A 37 2.45 6.34 0.80
N VAL A 38 2.03 6.07 2.04
CA VAL A 38 0.84 5.25 2.32
C VAL A 38 -0.41 5.84 1.67
N PHE A 39 -0.59 7.17 1.76
CA PHE A 39 -1.72 7.85 1.10
C PHE A 39 -1.65 7.78 -0.42
N GLU A 40 -0.45 7.96 -0.99
CA GLU A 40 -0.24 7.86 -2.43
C GLU A 40 -0.60 6.47 -2.95
N TRP A 41 -0.15 5.40 -2.26
CA TRP A 41 -0.49 4.03 -2.62
C TRP A 41 -1.97 3.72 -2.47
N HIS A 42 -2.61 4.20 -1.41
CA HIS A 42 -4.07 4.12 -1.24
C HIS A 42 -4.86 4.80 -2.37
N LYS A 43 -4.37 5.93 -2.86
CA LYS A 43 -4.96 6.63 -4.02
C LYS A 43 -4.80 5.79 -5.28
N ARG A 44 -3.57 5.32 -5.55
CA ARG A 44 -3.26 4.47 -6.71
C ARG A 44 -4.11 3.21 -6.74
N PHE A 45 -4.25 2.49 -5.61
CA PHE A 45 -5.05 1.26 -5.54
C PHE A 45 -6.54 1.50 -5.80
N ARG A 46 -7.10 2.61 -5.31
CA ARG A 46 -8.50 2.97 -5.58
C ARG A 46 -8.74 3.41 -7.02
N GLU A 47 -7.74 4.02 -7.65
CA GLU A 47 -7.81 4.47 -9.05
C GLU A 47 -7.55 3.32 -10.04
N SER A 48 -6.74 2.33 -9.64
CA SER A 48 -6.52 1.11 -10.42
C SER A 48 -7.67 0.12 -10.20
N LEU A 49 -8.76 0.33 -10.94
CA LEU A 49 -9.93 -0.57 -11.03
C LEU A 49 -9.64 -1.92 -11.73
N GLU A 50 -8.41 -2.16 -12.19
CA GLU A 50 -8.05 -3.40 -12.89
C GLU A 50 -7.62 -4.47 -11.89
N ASP A 51 -8.62 -5.19 -11.39
CA ASP A 51 -8.49 -6.58 -11.00
C ASP A 51 -7.94 -7.38 -12.19
N MET A 52 -6.63 -7.62 -12.23
CA MET A 52 -6.05 -8.95 -12.45
C MET A 52 -4.50 -8.87 -12.43
N ASP A 53 -3.92 -9.83 -11.70
CA ASP A 53 -2.49 -10.11 -11.50
C ASP A 53 -1.72 -9.26 -10.45
N ASP A 54 -1.98 -9.63 -9.19
CA ASP A 54 -1.47 -9.12 -7.90
C ASP A 54 0.08 -9.06 -7.71
N ILE A 55 0.91 -9.19 -8.75
CA ILE A 55 2.39 -9.08 -8.65
C ILE A 55 2.98 -8.14 -9.72
N PHE A 56 2.29 -7.93 -10.84
CA PHE A 56 2.86 -7.20 -11.99
C PHE A 56 2.62 -5.67 -11.95
N PHE A 57 1.72 -5.19 -11.08
CA PHE A 57 1.36 -3.78 -11.01
C PHE A 57 2.19 -2.94 -10.01
N ILE A 58 3.17 -3.52 -9.30
CA ILE A 58 4.27 -2.67 -8.81
C ILE A 58 5.12 -2.40 -10.05
N PRO A 59 5.07 -1.19 -10.66
CA PRO A 59 5.78 -0.93 -11.90
C PRO A 59 7.24 -1.33 -11.72
N ARG A 60 7.81 -2.05 -12.67
CA ARG A 60 9.24 -2.39 -12.67
C ARG A 60 10.15 -1.18 -12.41
N ALA A 61 9.68 0.03 -12.75
CA ALA A 61 10.33 1.31 -12.49
C ALA A 61 10.46 1.70 -11.00
N LEU A 62 9.75 1.05 -10.08
CA LEU A 62 9.93 1.22 -8.63
C LEU A 62 10.98 0.26 -8.03
N PHE A 63 11.64 -0.54 -8.87
CA PHE A 63 12.75 -1.43 -8.52
C PHE A 63 14.10 -1.02 -9.12
N LEU A 64 14.18 0.20 -9.70
CA LEU A 64 15.42 0.85 -10.14
C LEU A 64 15.61 2.16 -9.37
#